data_AF-A0A6B3HS37-F1
#
_entry.id   AF-A0A6B3HS37-F1
#
_cell.length_a   1.000
_cell.length_b   1.000
_cell.length_c   1.000
_cell.angle_alpha   90.00
_cell.angle_beta   90.00
_cell.angle_gamma   90.00
#
_symmetry.space_group_name_H-M   'P 1'
#
loop_
_entity.id
_entity.type
_entity.pdbx_description
1 polymer ?
#
loop_
_entity_poly.entity_id
_entity_poly.type
_entity_poly.pdbx_seq_one_letter_code
_entity_poly.pdbx_strand_id
1 'polypeptide(L)'
;SMVRNMGIARDLGYLKVPAGLVVDVKTLDDLPDDEVVLVCTGSQGEPMAALSRMANRDHQIRIVPGDTVILASSLIPGNENAVYRV
;
A
#
# COMPACT_ATOMS: atom_id res chain seq x y z
N SER A 1 2.31 4.77 8.88
CA SER A 1 2.52 6.10 8.26
C SER A 1 1.33 6.50 7.39
N MET A 2 0.97 5.69 6.39
CA MET A 2 -0.11 6.02 5.43
C MET A 2 -1.44 6.41 6.11
N VAL A 3 -2.01 5.53 6.96
CA VAL A 3 -3.29 5.78 7.65
C VAL A 3 -3.29 7.11 8.40
N ARG A 4 -2.26 7.37 9.21
CA ARG A 4 -2.14 8.59 10.02
C ARG A 4 -2.09 9.85 9.14
N ASN A 5 -1.21 9.87 8.14
CA ASN A 5 -0.98 11.06 7.35
C ASN A 5 -2.16 11.34 6.39
N MET A 6 -2.77 10.30 5.82
CA MET A 6 -3.97 10.43 4.99
C MET A 6 -5.18 10.91 5.82
N GLY A 7 -5.31 10.43 7.06
CA GLY A 7 -6.31 10.92 8.00
C GLY A 7 -6.16 12.42 8.26
N ILE A 8 -4.96 12.87 8.67
CA ILE A 8 -4.67 14.29 8.90
C ILE A 8 -4.93 15.12 7.63
N ALA A 9 -4.48 14.66 6.46
CA ALA A 9 -4.70 15.37 5.20
C ALA A 9 -6.19 15.49 4.84
N ARG A 10 -7.00 14.46 5.13
CA ARG A 10 -8.45 14.49 4.93
C ARG A 10 -9.12 15.46 5.89
N ASP A 11 -8.77 15.39 7.17
CA ASP A 11 -9.35 16.22 8.23
C ASP A 11 -9.04 17.71 8.04
N LEU A 12 -7.84 18.02 7.55
CA LEU A 12 -7.43 19.38 7.19
C LEU A 12 -7.88 19.81 5.78
N GLY A 13 -8.53 18.92 5.03
CA GLY A 13 -9.09 19.22 3.72
C GLY A 13 -8.09 19.29 2.56
N TYR A 14 -6.82 18.90 2.76
CA TYR A 14 -5.82 18.75 1.69
C TYR A 14 -6.11 17.53 0.79
N LEU A 15 -6.69 16.47 1.37
CA LEU A 15 -7.10 15.28 0.65
C LEU A 15 -8.63 15.25 0.51
N LYS A 16 -9.13 15.27 -0.72
CA LYS A 16 -10.56 15.17 -1.01
C LYS A 16 -10.90 13.71 -1.32
N VAL A 17 -11.77 13.12 -0.51
CA VAL A 17 -12.17 11.71 -0.62
C VAL A 17 -13.69 11.65 -0.75
N PRO A 18 -14.23 11.15 -1.88
CA PRO A 18 -15.65 10.87 -2.02
C PRO A 18 -16.15 9.92 -0.92
N ALA A 19 -17.42 10.09 -0.54
CA ALA A 19 -18.06 9.19 0.42
C ALA A 19 -18.07 7.75 -0.11
N GLY A 20 -17.75 6.78 0.75
CA GLY A 20 -17.72 5.36 0.41
C GLY A 20 -16.47 4.87 -0.33
N LEU A 21 -15.56 5.77 -0.76
CA LEU A 21 -14.38 5.35 -1.52
C LEU A 21 -13.31 4.64 -0.67
N VAL A 22 -13.10 5.09 0.58
CA VAL A 22 -12.11 4.50 1.48
C VAL A 22 -12.81 3.60 2.48
N VAL A 23 -12.40 2.34 2.51
CA VAL A 23 -12.93 1.30 3.40
C VAL A 23 -11.83 0.70 4.28
N ASP A 24 -12.21 -0.05 5.31
CA ASP A 24 -11.26 -0.73 6.18
C ASP A 24 -10.67 -1.97 5.47
N VAL A 25 -9.43 -2.33 5.78
CA VAL A 25 -8.77 -3.50 5.15
C VAL A 25 -9.56 -4.80 5.36
N LYS A 26 -10.35 -4.90 6.45
CA LYS A 26 -11.16 -6.08 6.74
C LYS A 26 -12.35 -6.28 5.80
N THR A 27 -12.79 -5.24 5.09
CA THR A 27 -13.88 -5.37 4.12
C THR A 27 -13.39 -5.83 2.75
N LEU A 28 -12.07 -5.95 2.56
CA LEU A 28 -11.51 -6.35 1.26
C LEU A 28 -11.81 -7.81 0.94
N ASP A 29 -11.89 -8.68 1.95
CA ASP A 29 -12.20 -10.10 1.76
C ASP A 29 -13.62 -10.33 1.21
N ASP A 30 -14.50 -9.32 1.30
CA ASP A 30 -15.88 -9.35 0.83
C ASP A 30 -16.04 -8.75 -0.58
N LEU A 31 -14.98 -8.18 -1.16
CA LEU A 31 -15.00 -7.49 -2.45
C LEU A 31 -14.34 -8.34 -3.56
N PRO A 32 -14.83 -8.23 -4.81
CA PRO A 32 -14.11 -8.78 -5.97
C PRO A 32 -12.72 -8.15 -6.13
N ASP A 33 -11.73 -8.94 -6.58
CA ASP A 33 -10.35 -8.48 -6.73
C ASP A 33 -10.21 -7.24 -7.63
N ASP A 34 -11.05 -7.13 -8.67
CA ASP A 34 -11.07 -6.01 -9.63
C ASP A 34 -11.74 -4.73 -9.09
N GLU A 35 -12.30 -4.78 -7.89
CA GLU A 35 -12.86 -3.62 -7.18
C GLU A 35 -11.94 -3.14 -6.03
N VAL A 36 -10.77 -3.77 -5.84
CA VAL A 36 -9.86 -3.48 -4.73
C VAL A 36 -8.63 -2.68 -5.17
N VAL A 37 -8.35 -1.60 -4.44
CA VAL A 37 -7.07 -0.86 -4.53
C VAL A 37 -6.47 -0.71 -3.14
N LEU A 38 -5.27 -1.27 -2.94
CA LEU A 38 -4.53 -1.16 -1.69
C LEU A 38 -3.43 -0.08 -1.79
N VAL A 39 -3.57 0.98 -0.99
CA VAL A 39 -2.52 2.01 -0.86
C VAL A 39 -1.68 1.72 0.38
N CYS A 40 -0.41 1.39 0.19
CA CYS A 40 0.46 0.94 1.27
C CYS A 40 1.81 1.70 1.33
N THR A 41 2.61 1.40 2.36
CA THR A 41 3.97 1.92 2.54
C THR A 41 5.00 0.88 2.10
N GLY A 42 6.25 1.29 1.88
CA GLY A 42 7.37 0.38 1.64
C GLY A 42 7.97 0.48 0.25
N SER A 43 7.76 1.59 -0.45
CA SER A 43 8.21 1.76 -1.83
C SER A 43 9.73 1.91 -1.97
N GLN A 44 10.46 2.05 -0.86
CA GLN A 44 11.94 2.03 -0.84
C GLN A 44 12.50 0.68 -0.37
N GLY A 45 11.66 -0.35 -0.20
CA GLY A 45 12.08 -1.65 0.29
C GLY A 45 12.40 -1.69 1.78
N GLU A 46 11.80 -0.79 2.57
CA GLU A 46 11.99 -0.79 4.03
C GLU A 46 11.48 -2.12 4.63
N PRO A 47 12.32 -2.92 5.31
CA PRO A 47 12.00 -4.32 5.62
C PRO A 47 10.70 -4.54 6.40
N MET A 48 10.36 -3.61 7.30
CA MET A 48 9.17 -3.70 8.16
C MET A 48 7.93 -3.05 7.52
N ALA A 49 8.06 -2.44 6.34
CA ALA A 49 6.94 -1.82 5.66
C ALA A 49 6.06 -2.86 4.98
N ALA A 50 4.80 -2.47 4.74
CA ALA A 50 3.76 -3.36 4.21
C ALA A 50 4.20 -4.08 2.93
N LEU A 51 4.72 -3.36 1.93
CA LEU A 51 5.08 -3.97 0.65
C LEU A 51 6.20 -5.02 0.77
N SER A 52 7.27 -4.72 1.52
CA SER A 52 8.34 -5.70 1.76
C SER A 52 7.86 -6.92 2.53
N ARG A 53 6.93 -6.75 3.48
CA ARG A 53 6.33 -7.89 4.20
C ARG A 53 5.41 -8.71 3.29
N MET A 54 4.68 -8.09 2.37
CA MET A 54 3.88 -8.80 1.36
C MET A 54 4.77 -9.65 0.44
N ALA A 55 5.86 -9.08 -0.08
CA ALA A 55 6.83 -9.80 -0.93
C ALA A 55 7.45 -11.01 -0.20
N ASN A 56 7.75 -10.86 1.10
CA ASN A 56 8.30 -11.93 1.95
C ASN A 56 7.23 -12.88 2.54
N ARG A 57 5.95 -12.73 2.17
CA ARG A 57 4.82 -13.52 2.70
C ARG A 57 4.64 -13.45 4.22
N ASP A 58 5.10 -12.36 4.84
CA ASP A 58 4.97 -12.05 6.26
C ASP A 58 3.91 -10.95 6.50
N HIS A 59 2.86 -10.90 5.68
CA HIS A 59 1.79 -9.92 5.80
C HIS A 59 0.43 -10.60 5.66
N GLN A 60 -0.61 -10.00 6.23
CA GLN A 60 -1.99 -10.49 6.13
C GLN A 60 -2.46 -10.55 4.67
N ILE A 61 -2.06 -9.55 3.87
CA ILE A 61 -2.28 -9.52 2.42
C ILE A 61 -1.26 -10.42 1.76
N ARG A 62 -1.73 -11.37 0.94
CA ARG A 62 -0.89 -12.24 0.13
C ARG A 62 -0.99 -11.84 -1.33
N ILE A 63 0.16 -11.62 -1.95
CA ILE A 63 0.26 -11.40 -3.39
C ILE A 63 -0.03 -12.71 -4.12
N VAL A 64 -0.94 -12.67 -5.08
CA VAL A 64 -1.34 -13.80 -5.90
C VAL A 64 -1.08 -13.54 -7.39
N PRO A 65 -1.01 -14.58 -8.24
CA PRO A 65 -0.91 -14.37 -9.68
C PRO A 65 -2.08 -13.55 -10.22
N GLY A 66 -1.79 -12.47 -10.93
CA GLY A 66 -2.78 -11.53 -11.46
C GLY A 66 -2.74 -10.16 -10.79
N ASP A 67 -2.20 -10.08 -9.58
CA ASP A 67 -2.04 -8.81 -8.87
C ASP A 67 -1.11 -7.85 -9.63
N THR A 68 -1.49 -6.57 -9.62
CA THR A 68 -0.67 -5.49 -10.19
C THR A 68 -0.11 -4.65 -9.06
N VAL A 69 1.22 -4.59 -8.96
CA VAL A 69 1.93 -3.77 -7.97
C VAL A 69 2.53 -2.55 -8.66
N ILE A 70 2.19 -1.36 -8.18
CA ILE A 70 2.69 -0.08 -8.73
C ILE A 70 3.53 0.63 -7.67
N LEU A 71 4.82 0.81 -7.95
CA LEU A 71 5.70 1.67 -7.15
C LEU A 71 5.64 3.11 -7.67
N ALA A 72 4.65 3.86 -7.21
CA ALA A 72 4.48 5.28 -7.56
C ALA A 72 5.44 6.21 -6.78
N SER A 73 6.74 5.91 -6.82
CA SER A 73 7.77 6.69 -6.12
C SER A 73 9.10 6.67 -6.85
N SER A 74 9.91 7.70 -6.65
CA SER A 74 11.32 7.69 -7.05
C SER A 74 12.12 6.67 -6.26
N LEU A 75 13.18 6.12 -6.85
CA LEU A 75 14.17 5.32 -6.14
C LEU A 75 15.22 6.24 -5.53
N ILE A 76 15.35 6.27 -4.20
CA ILE A 76 16.38 7.05 -3.51
C ILE A 76 17.72 6.33 -3.69
N PRO A 77 18.79 7.03 -4.12
CA PRO A 77 20.12 6.43 -4.25
C PRO A 77 20.57 5.74 -2.96
N GLY A 78 21.00 4.48 -3.06
CA GLY A 78 21.38 3.62 -1.94
C GLY A 78 20.32 2.59 -1.55
N ASN A 79 19.08 2.73 -2.01
CA ASN A 79 17.98 1.78 -1.74
C ASN A 79 17.76 0.77 -2.87
N GLU A 80 18.57 0.76 -3.93
CA GLU A 80 18.41 -0.07 -5.13
C GLU A 80 18.23 -1.54 -4.76
N ASN A 81 19.15 -2.07 -3.96
CA ASN A 81 19.12 -3.48 -3.54
C ASN A 81 17.90 -3.81 -2.68
N ALA A 82 17.37 -2.85 -1.92
CA ALA A 82 16.19 -3.06 -1.10
C ALA A 82 14.93 -3.10 -1.97
N VAL A 83 14.80 -2.17 -2.92
CA VAL A 83 13.70 -2.11 -3.86
C VAL A 83 13.67 -3.33 -4.78
N TYR A 84 14.81 -3.76 -5.32
CA TYR A 84 14.86 -4.93 -6.22
C TYR A 84 14.60 -6.28 -5.55
N ARG A 85 14.59 -6.35 -4.21
CA ARG A 85 14.24 -7.57 -3.46
C ARG A 85 12.74 -7.70 -3.19
N VAL A 86 11.99 -6.63 -3.40
CA VAL A 86 10.53 -6.59 -3.23
C VAL A 86 9.87 -6.94 -4.55
#